data_AF-A0A0B6S7Z2-F1
#
_entry.id   AF-A0A0B6S7Z2-F1
#
_cell.length_a   1.000
_cell.length_b   1.000
_cell.length_c   1.000
_cell.angle_alpha   90.00
_cell.angle_beta   90.00
_cell.angle_gamma   90.00
#
_symmetry.space_group_name_H-M   'P 1'
#
loop_
_entity.id
_entity.type
_entity.pdbx_description
1 polymer ?
#
loop_
_entity_poly.entity_id
_entity_poly.type
_entity_poly.pdbx_seq_one_letter_code
_entity_poly.pdbx_strand_id
1 'polypeptide(L)'
;MKTFGQDGAARGRAVEDGAMEPAAGSREAGAAHDARRRSWLRAAAGAVACGLGGVVAAGGARAAEAARGGTARVTLLAQLGGPDLAVDQRIAAHLGERGYAVRLVDQAVPVSVAADADLVMISSTVSAKAVLAGWRHLATPLVTWENDLLDDLAMTGKRHDVDFGETGQERHLWLVNAPHPIAAGLPAGTTDVYGKQAPMSWGKPGLGASIIATVYGQPEKAAIFAYERGATMDCEALAPARRVMLFLDNDTFPNLSTAGVALFDAAVDWAAGRR
;
A
#
# COMPACT_ATOMS: atom_id res chain seq x y z
N MET A 1 -60.48 2.81 25.28
CA MET A 1 -60.98 3.41 26.53
C MET A 1 -60.06 2.97 27.65
N LYS A 2 -59.53 3.94 28.43
CA LYS A 2 -58.68 3.82 29.63
C LYS A 2 -57.19 3.49 29.39
N THR A 3 -56.18 4.15 29.98
CA THR A 3 -56.06 5.38 30.79
C THR A 3 -54.56 5.72 30.91
N PHE A 4 -54.29 6.99 31.19
CA PHE A 4 -53.01 7.65 31.49
C PHE A 4 -52.17 7.02 32.62
N GLY A 5 -50.86 7.32 32.57
CA GLY A 5 -49.97 7.41 33.73
C GLY A 5 -48.77 8.32 33.42
N GLN A 6 -48.77 9.54 33.97
CA GLN A 6 -47.60 10.44 34.07
C GLN A 6 -46.75 10.03 35.28
N ASP A 7 -45.43 10.30 35.27
CA ASP A 7 -44.79 11.35 36.09
C ASP A 7 -43.25 11.22 36.20
N GLY A 8 -42.60 12.39 36.34
CA GLY A 8 -41.24 12.56 36.89
C GLY A 8 -40.26 13.27 35.94
N ALA A 9 -40.19 14.61 35.86
CA ALA A 9 -39.43 15.52 36.76
C ALA A 9 -37.90 15.31 36.71
N ALA A 10 -36.99 16.29 36.60
CA ALA A 10 -37.05 17.74 36.55
C ALA A 10 -35.63 18.33 36.31
N ARG A 11 -35.60 19.64 35.97
CA ARG A 11 -34.58 20.67 36.28
C ARG A 11 -33.27 20.71 35.46
N GLY A 12 -33.27 21.69 34.55
CA GLY A 12 -32.06 22.39 34.13
C GLY A 12 -31.62 23.48 35.12
N ARG A 13 -30.35 23.86 35.02
CA ARG A 13 -29.81 25.14 35.48
C ARG A 13 -28.64 25.54 34.58
N ALA A 14 -28.73 26.74 34.04
CA ALA A 14 -27.65 27.47 33.39
C ALA A 14 -26.64 27.99 34.42
N VAL A 15 -25.40 28.22 33.99
CA VAL A 15 -24.44 29.12 34.64
C VAL A 15 -23.75 29.94 33.54
N GLU A 16 -23.72 31.25 33.80
CA GLU A 16 -23.27 32.36 32.95
C GLU A 16 -21.75 32.61 32.97
N ASP A 17 -21.35 33.49 32.05
CA ASP A 17 -20.05 34.10 31.79
C ASP A 17 -19.30 34.72 32.98
N GLY A 18 -17.97 34.82 32.84
CA GLY A 18 -17.11 35.69 33.62
C GLY A 18 -15.71 35.84 33.01
N ALA A 19 -15.45 36.99 32.37
CA ALA A 19 -14.15 37.43 31.86
C ALA A 19 -13.31 38.15 32.93
N MET A 20 -11.97 38.07 32.88
CA MET A 20 -11.02 39.19 33.09
C MET A 20 -9.55 38.71 32.86
N GLU A 21 -8.76 39.59 32.26
CA GLU A 21 -7.43 39.42 31.65
C GLU A 21 -6.27 39.84 32.62
N PRO A 22 -5.03 40.23 32.21
CA PRO A 22 -3.75 39.49 32.29
C PRO A 22 -2.65 40.11 33.20
N ALA A 23 -1.47 39.48 33.30
CA ALA A 23 -0.16 40.11 33.61
C ALA A 23 0.98 39.16 33.15
N ALA A 24 1.87 39.48 32.19
CA ALA A 24 2.88 40.53 32.09
C ALA A 24 4.16 40.28 32.94
N GLY A 25 5.31 40.25 32.24
CA GLY A 25 6.65 40.34 32.80
C GLY A 25 7.61 39.27 32.28
N SER A 26 8.77 39.52 31.66
CA SER A 26 9.41 40.73 31.13
C SER A 26 10.82 40.32 30.65
N ARG A 27 11.16 40.78 29.44
CA ARG A 27 12.44 41.44 29.04
C ARG A 27 13.73 40.63 29.10
N GLU A 28 14.38 40.42 27.95
CA GLU A 28 15.43 41.27 27.31
C GLU A 28 16.79 40.60 27.56
N ALA A 29 17.84 40.70 26.77
CA ALA A 29 18.16 41.27 25.46
C ALA A 29 19.60 40.79 25.17
N GLY A 30 20.13 41.13 23.98
CA GLY A 30 21.57 41.24 23.77
C GLY A 30 22.11 40.18 22.81
N ALA A 31 22.10 40.42 21.50
CA ALA A 31 22.95 41.35 20.75
C ALA A 31 24.15 40.65 20.11
N ALA A 32 24.29 40.94 18.83
CA ALA A 32 25.31 40.48 17.91
C ALA A 32 26.71 41.01 18.24
N HIS A 33 27.71 40.21 17.90
CA HIS A 33 28.87 40.59 17.08
C HIS A 33 29.75 39.34 16.96
N ASP A 34 30.16 38.92 15.76
CA ASP A 34 31.38 39.48 15.19
C ASP A 34 31.69 38.88 13.81
N ALA A 35 32.18 39.74 12.93
CA ALA A 35 32.60 39.41 11.59
C ALA A 35 33.99 38.76 11.60
N ARG A 36 34.26 37.85 10.65
CA ARG A 36 35.60 37.76 10.04
C ARG A 36 35.59 37.06 8.69
N ARG A 37 36.02 37.86 7.71
CA ARG A 37 36.39 37.56 6.32
C ARG A 37 37.29 36.32 6.20
N ARG A 38 37.15 35.60 5.07
CA ARG A 38 38.27 35.40 4.11
C ARG A 38 37.78 34.84 2.77
N SER A 39 37.91 35.69 1.76
CA SER A 39 37.83 35.43 0.33
C SER A 39 39.00 34.58 -0.16
N TRP A 40 38.74 33.61 -1.04
CA TRP A 40 39.72 33.14 -2.03
C TRP A 40 39.02 32.95 -3.38
N LEU A 41 39.28 33.87 -4.30
CA LEU A 41 39.10 33.68 -5.74
C LEU A 41 40.40 33.09 -6.29
N ARG A 42 40.32 32.00 -7.06
CA ARG A 42 41.18 31.76 -8.21
C ARG A 42 40.39 31.04 -9.30
N ALA A 43 40.24 31.73 -10.43
CA ALA A 43 39.83 31.18 -11.70
C ALA A 43 41.01 30.47 -12.39
N ALA A 44 40.72 29.45 -13.19
CA ALA A 44 41.41 29.20 -14.46
C ALA A 44 40.60 28.23 -15.32
N ALA A 45 40.54 28.57 -16.60
CA ALA A 45 39.78 27.95 -17.67
C ALA A 45 40.42 26.66 -18.22
N GLY A 46 39.59 25.86 -18.89
CA GLY A 46 39.91 25.30 -20.20
C GLY A 46 40.48 23.88 -20.24
N ALA A 47 39.68 22.94 -20.71
CA ALA A 47 40.04 22.01 -21.77
C ALA A 47 38.80 21.20 -22.21
N VAL A 48 38.35 21.47 -23.44
CA VAL A 48 37.50 20.55 -24.21
C VAL A 48 38.35 19.34 -24.56
N ALA A 49 37.87 18.14 -24.22
CA ALA A 49 38.38 16.90 -24.78
C ALA A 49 37.19 16.05 -25.27
N CYS A 50 37.04 15.99 -26.60
CA CYS A 50 36.31 14.92 -27.26
C CYS A 50 36.98 13.60 -26.93
N GLY A 51 36.26 12.68 -26.30
CA GLY A 51 36.68 11.30 -26.05
C GLY A 51 35.56 10.35 -26.44
N LEU A 52 35.74 9.69 -27.58
CA LEU A 52 34.96 8.54 -28.03
C LEU A 52 35.07 7.38 -27.02
N GLY A 53 33.98 6.64 -26.87
CA GLY A 53 34.02 5.23 -26.46
C GLY A 53 33.84 4.98 -24.96
N GLY A 54 32.62 4.61 -24.58
CA GLY A 54 32.31 4.14 -23.24
C GLY A 54 30.95 3.43 -23.19
N VAL A 55 30.73 2.44 -24.06
CA VAL A 55 29.60 1.51 -23.93
C VAL A 55 30.00 0.40 -22.96
N VAL A 56 29.92 0.66 -21.65
CA VAL A 56 29.98 -0.33 -20.57
C VAL A 56 29.13 0.30 -19.45
N ALA A 57 27.96 -0.16 -19.02
CA ALA A 57 27.59 -1.50 -18.60
C ALA A 57 26.05 -1.68 -18.58
N ALA A 58 25.39 -1.73 -19.75
CA ALA A 58 23.97 -2.15 -19.78
C ALA A 58 23.80 -3.68 -19.74
N GLY A 59 24.90 -4.43 -19.86
CA GLY A 59 24.90 -5.90 -19.88
C GLY A 59 24.75 -6.55 -18.50
N GLY A 60 25.18 -5.88 -17.42
CA GLY A 60 25.15 -6.46 -16.07
C GLY A 60 23.72 -6.59 -15.50
N ALA A 61 22.86 -5.61 -15.75
CA ALA A 61 21.47 -5.64 -15.33
C ALA A 61 20.67 -6.70 -16.10
N ARG A 62 20.83 -6.77 -17.44
CA ARG A 62 20.18 -7.80 -18.26
C ARG A 62 20.69 -9.22 -17.99
N ALA A 63 21.96 -9.38 -17.63
CA ALA A 63 22.51 -10.68 -17.23
C ALA A 63 22.04 -11.12 -15.85
N ALA A 64 21.84 -10.19 -14.89
CA ALA A 64 21.23 -10.50 -13.60
C ALA A 64 19.73 -10.85 -13.73
N GLU A 65 19.04 -10.25 -14.69
CA GLU A 65 17.63 -10.51 -14.99
C GLU A 65 17.42 -11.85 -15.73
N ALA A 66 18.38 -12.23 -16.58
CA ALA A 66 18.42 -13.55 -17.23
C ALA A 66 18.87 -14.70 -16.30
N ALA A 67 19.49 -14.39 -15.16
CA ALA A 67 20.02 -15.39 -14.22
C ALA A 67 19.02 -15.89 -13.16
N ARG A 68 17.75 -15.44 -13.17
CA ARG A 68 16.69 -16.00 -12.32
C ARG A 68 16.05 -17.24 -12.96
N GLY A 69 16.87 -18.21 -13.38
CA GLY A 69 16.42 -19.44 -14.04
C GLY A 69 15.62 -20.42 -13.18
N GLY A 70 15.04 -19.97 -12.06
CA GLY A 70 14.17 -20.76 -11.17
C GLY A 70 12.77 -20.15 -11.09
N THR A 71 11.76 -21.02 -10.97
CA THR A 71 10.36 -20.64 -10.73
C THR A 71 10.27 -19.82 -9.44
N ALA A 72 9.79 -18.57 -9.52
CA ALA A 72 9.64 -17.70 -8.34
C ALA A 72 8.65 -18.32 -7.36
N ARG A 73 9.04 -18.44 -6.09
CA ARG A 73 8.25 -19.06 -5.02
C ARG A 73 7.36 -18.03 -4.34
N VAL A 74 6.07 -18.32 -4.29
CA VAL A 74 5.06 -17.50 -3.64
C VAL A 74 4.56 -18.22 -2.39
N THR A 75 4.59 -17.54 -1.25
CA THR A 75 3.83 -17.99 -0.07
C THR A 75 2.54 -17.16 0.00
N LEU A 76 1.40 -17.81 -0.18
CA LEU A 76 0.07 -17.19 -0.12
C LEU A 76 -0.59 -17.52 1.23
N LEU A 77 -0.82 -16.50 2.05
CA LEU A 77 -1.56 -16.61 3.30
C LEU A 77 -3.06 -16.55 2.98
N ALA A 78 -3.79 -17.52 3.52
CA ALA A 78 -5.23 -17.68 3.38
C ALA A 78 -5.82 -18.30 4.66
N GLN A 79 -7.14 -18.32 4.78
CA GLN A 79 -7.82 -19.10 5.80
C GLN A 79 -8.08 -20.54 5.29
N LEU A 80 -7.20 -21.50 5.61
CA LEU A 80 -7.28 -22.87 5.03
C LEU A 80 -8.49 -23.71 5.47
N GLY A 81 -9.22 -23.26 6.49
CA GLY A 81 -10.51 -23.82 6.89
C GLY A 81 -11.70 -22.91 6.59
N GLY A 82 -11.47 -21.82 5.87
CA GLY A 82 -12.45 -20.76 5.61
C GLY A 82 -13.42 -21.09 4.47
N PRO A 83 -14.55 -20.36 4.39
CA PRO A 83 -15.55 -20.55 3.34
C PRO A 83 -15.01 -20.22 1.93
N ASP A 84 -14.05 -19.30 1.84
CA ASP A 84 -13.54 -18.76 0.58
C ASP A 84 -12.21 -19.37 0.11
N LEU A 85 -11.74 -20.46 0.74
CA LEU A 85 -10.50 -21.14 0.35
C LEU A 85 -10.46 -21.51 -1.15
N ALA A 86 -11.61 -21.86 -1.73
CA ALA A 86 -11.69 -22.18 -3.15
C ALA A 86 -11.28 -21.00 -4.06
N VAL A 87 -11.43 -19.76 -3.58
CA VAL A 87 -11.01 -18.54 -4.28
C VAL A 87 -9.49 -18.41 -4.21
N ASP A 88 -8.89 -18.60 -3.04
CA ASP A 88 -7.43 -18.60 -2.87
C ASP A 88 -6.75 -19.70 -3.69
N GLN A 89 -7.37 -20.87 -3.79
CA GLN A 89 -6.92 -21.97 -4.65
C GLN A 89 -6.95 -21.59 -6.14
N ARG A 90 -7.96 -20.81 -6.58
CA ARG A 90 -8.01 -20.29 -7.96
C ARG A 90 -6.92 -19.26 -8.21
N ILE A 91 -6.66 -18.38 -7.25
CA ILE A 91 -5.55 -17.42 -7.32
C ILE A 91 -4.23 -18.17 -7.45
N ALA A 92 -4.01 -19.19 -6.62
CA ALA A 92 -2.80 -20.01 -6.67
C ALA A 92 -2.66 -20.77 -8.00
N ALA A 93 -3.75 -21.31 -8.54
CA ALA A 93 -3.76 -21.97 -9.84
C ALA A 93 -3.40 -21.00 -10.98
N HIS A 94 -4.03 -19.82 -11.00
CA HIS A 94 -3.74 -18.75 -11.97
C HIS A 94 -2.25 -18.34 -11.93
N LEU A 95 -1.70 -18.13 -10.73
CA LEU A 95 -0.27 -17.84 -10.56
C LEU A 95 0.61 -19.02 -11.01
N GLY A 96 0.18 -20.26 -10.79
CA GLY A 96 0.83 -21.47 -11.29
C GLY A 96 0.94 -21.50 -12.81
N GLU A 97 -0.14 -21.17 -13.51
CA GLU A 97 -0.17 -21.03 -14.98
C GLU A 97 0.78 -19.94 -15.48
N ARG A 98 1.04 -18.91 -14.66
CA ARG A 98 1.98 -17.83 -14.91
C ARG A 98 3.44 -18.14 -14.51
N GLY A 99 3.70 -19.38 -14.09
CA GLY A 99 5.04 -19.87 -13.77
C GLY A 99 5.54 -19.47 -12.38
N TYR A 100 4.63 -19.29 -11.42
CA TYR A 100 4.97 -19.17 -9.99
C TYR A 100 4.81 -20.52 -9.29
N ALA A 101 5.66 -20.81 -8.31
CA ALA A 101 5.51 -21.95 -7.42
C ALA A 101 4.79 -21.49 -6.15
N VAL A 102 3.47 -21.71 -6.08
CA VAL A 102 2.64 -21.21 -4.97
C VAL A 102 2.50 -22.25 -3.87
N ARG A 103 2.77 -21.85 -2.63
CA ARG A 103 2.44 -22.60 -1.41
C ARG A 103 1.41 -21.81 -0.61
N LEU A 104 0.22 -22.38 -0.44
CA LEU A 104 -0.76 -21.85 0.51
C LEU A 104 -0.35 -22.21 1.94
N VAL A 105 -0.49 -21.26 2.85
CA VAL A 105 -0.28 -21.45 4.30
C VAL A 105 -1.44 -20.81 5.06
N ASP A 106 -1.72 -21.33 6.25
CA ASP A 106 -2.79 -20.79 7.08
C ASP A 106 -2.41 -19.45 7.72
N GLN A 107 -3.42 -18.66 8.08
CA GLN A 107 -3.29 -17.29 8.60
C GLN A 107 -2.48 -17.17 9.91
N ALA A 108 -2.49 -18.19 10.77
CA ALA A 108 -1.89 -18.16 12.11
C ALA A 108 -0.44 -18.68 12.15
N VAL A 109 0.31 -18.53 11.06
CA VAL A 109 1.69 -19.03 10.93
C VAL A 109 2.74 -17.95 11.21
N PRO A 110 3.91 -18.31 11.77
CA PRO A 110 5.01 -17.37 11.94
C PRO A 110 5.62 -16.99 10.58
N VAL A 111 6.17 -15.78 10.49
CA VAL A 111 6.82 -15.27 9.26
C VAL A 111 7.94 -16.17 8.72
N SER A 112 8.54 -17.02 9.56
CA SER A 112 9.57 -17.98 9.16
C SER A 112 9.10 -18.99 8.10
N VAL A 113 7.79 -19.21 7.94
CA VAL A 113 7.27 -20.04 6.84
C VAL A 113 7.55 -19.43 5.47
N ALA A 114 7.80 -18.12 5.38
CA ALA A 114 8.13 -17.43 4.15
C ALA A 114 9.64 -17.20 3.97
N ALA A 115 10.50 -17.86 4.77
CA ALA A 115 11.96 -17.67 4.72
C ALA A 115 12.57 -17.96 3.33
N ASP A 116 11.90 -18.80 2.55
CA ASP A 116 12.32 -19.20 1.22
C ASP A 116 11.45 -18.57 0.10
N ALA A 117 10.51 -17.69 0.43
CA ALA A 117 9.64 -17.06 -0.56
C ALA A 117 10.37 -15.93 -1.31
N ASP A 118 10.12 -15.83 -2.61
CA ASP A 118 10.51 -14.68 -3.44
C ASP A 118 9.44 -13.57 -3.38
N LEU A 119 8.20 -13.95 -3.06
CA LEU A 119 7.05 -13.07 -2.88
C LEU A 119 6.11 -13.65 -1.80
N VAL A 120 5.58 -12.78 -0.94
CA VAL A 120 4.48 -13.11 -0.05
C VAL A 120 3.21 -12.44 -0.53
N MET A 121 2.09 -13.16 -0.44
CA MET A 121 0.76 -12.64 -0.72
C MET A 121 -0.12 -12.87 0.50
N ILE A 122 -0.91 -11.88 0.89
CA ILE A 122 -1.89 -12.01 1.98
C ILE A 122 -3.29 -11.76 1.41
N SER A 123 -4.12 -12.79 1.46
CA SER A 123 -5.51 -12.72 1.02
C SER A 123 -6.39 -12.06 2.07
N SER A 124 -7.44 -11.35 1.65
CA SER A 124 -8.49 -10.86 2.55
C SER A 124 -9.33 -11.98 3.18
N THR A 125 -9.18 -13.23 2.69
CA THR A 125 -9.86 -14.37 3.33
C THR A 125 -9.30 -14.68 4.71
N VAL A 126 -8.11 -14.16 5.05
CA VAL A 126 -7.57 -14.28 6.40
C VAL A 126 -8.41 -13.47 7.38
N SER A 127 -8.40 -13.87 8.65
CA SER A 127 -8.76 -12.98 9.73
C SER A 127 -7.53 -12.16 10.09
N ALA A 128 -7.58 -10.83 9.90
CA ALA A 128 -6.49 -9.93 10.28
C ALA A 128 -5.99 -10.16 11.72
N LYS A 129 -6.90 -10.44 12.65
CA LYS A 129 -6.59 -10.75 14.07
C LYS A 129 -5.76 -12.02 14.28
N ALA A 130 -5.77 -12.95 13.34
CA ALA A 130 -5.01 -14.19 13.42
C ALA A 130 -3.61 -14.05 12.82
N VAL A 131 -3.38 -13.01 11.99
CA VAL A 131 -2.11 -12.78 11.31
C VAL A 131 -1.12 -12.13 12.28
N LEU A 132 0.03 -12.77 12.48
CA LEU A 132 1.03 -12.36 13.46
C LEU A 132 1.82 -11.12 13.01
N ALA A 133 2.13 -10.18 13.90
CA ALA A 133 2.76 -8.88 13.57
C ALA A 133 4.11 -8.93 12.80
N GLY A 134 4.78 -10.08 12.72
CA GLY A 134 6.07 -10.25 12.04
C GLY A 134 6.07 -9.90 10.55
N TRP A 135 4.93 -9.96 9.86
CA TRP A 135 4.82 -9.66 8.42
C TRP A 135 5.16 -8.21 8.06
N ARG A 136 5.01 -7.27 9.00
CA ARG A 136 5.40 -5.86 8.83
C ARG A 136 6.88 -5.71 8.48
N HIS A 137 7.75 -6.48 9.13
CA HIS A 137 9.20 -6.34 9.01
C HIS A 137 9.84 -7.28 7.99
N LEU A 138 9.03 -8.07 7.29
CA LEU A 138 9.51 -9.03 6.31
C LEU A 138 10.27 -8.34 5.16
N ALA A 139 11.52 -8.75 4.93
CA ALA A 139 12.40 -8.21 3.88
C ALA A 139 12.15 -8.80 2.48
N THR A 140 11.13 -9.64 2.34
CA THR A 140 10.57 -10.18 1.08
C THR A 140 9.45 -9.27 0.58
N PRO A 141 9.32 -9.06 -0.75
CA PRO A 141 8.18 -8.34 -1.31
C PRO A 141 6.83 -8.91 -0.83
N LEU A 142 5.84 -8.02 -0.66
CA LEU A 142 4.51 -8.38 -0.17
C LEU A 142 3.42 -7.71 -1.00
N VAL A 143 2.44 -8.50 -1.43
CA VAL A 143 1.17 -8.03 -2.02
C VAL A 143 0.04 -8.40 -1.06
N THR A 144 -0.89 -7.51 -0.82
CA THR A 144 -2.08 -7.79 -0.01
C THR A 144 -3.32 -7.22 -0.67
N TRP A 145 -4.47 -7.83 -0.40
CA TRP A 145 -5.78 -7.22 -0.56
C TRP A 145 -6.61 -7.30 0.73
N GLU A 146 -5.98 -7.71 1.84
CA GLU A 146 -6.55 -7.58 3.18
C GLU A 146 -6.39 -6.12 3.65
N ASN A 147 -7.51 -5.39 3.70
CA ASN A 147 -7.53 -3.98 4.09
C ASN A 147 -7.36 -3.80 5.61
N ASP A 148 -7.86 -4.73 6.43
CA ASP A 148 -7.78 -4.68 7.90
C ASP A 148 -6.35 -4.92 8.42
N LEU A 149 -5.41 -5.31 7.55
CA LEU A 149 -3.98 -5.45 7.89
C LEU A 149 -3.13 -4.26 7.46
N LEU A 150 -3.69 -3.26 6.78
CA LEU A 150 -2.89 -2.18 6.22
C LEU A 150 -2.20 -1.34 7.30
N ASP A 151 -2.80 -1.13 8.45
CA ASP A 151 -2.20 -0.40 9.57
C ASP A 151 -1.15 -1.24 10.31
N ASP A 152 -1.39 -2.54 10.49
CA ASP A 152 -0.43 -3.51 11.04
C ASP A 152 0.82 -3.63 10.15
N LEU A 153 0.64 -3.55 8.83
CA LEU A 153 1.72 -3.48 7.84
C LEU A 153 2.35 -2.08 7.72
N ALA A 154 1.81 -1.09 8.45
CA ALA A 154 2.17 0.33 8.40
C ALA A 154 2.04 0.98 7.02
N MET A 155 1.17 0.45 6.18
CA MET A 155 0.88 0.96 4.84
C MET A 155 -0.12 2.12 4.86
N THR A 156 -0.95 2.23 5.90
CA THR A 156 -1.95 3.29 6.11
C THR A 156 -2.00 3.72 7.58
N GLY A 157 -2.83 4.73 7.87
CA GLY A 157 -3.26 5.05 9.24
C GLY A 157 -4.13 3.95 9.85
N LYS A 158 -4.52 4.14 11.11
CA LYS A 158 -5.10 3.09 11.98
C LYS A 158 -6.63 3.08 12.04
N ARG A 159 -7.30 4.04 11.40
CA ARG A 159 -8.74 4.20 11.55
C ARG A 159 -9.50 3.50 10.43
N HIS A 160 -10.21 2.42 10.77
CA HIS A 160 -11.18 1.80 9.86
C HIS A 160 -12.20 2.84 9.33
N ASP A 161 -12.57 2.70 8.05
CA ASP A 161 -13.40 3.59 7.24
C ASP A 161 -12.88 5.03 7.07
N VAL A 162 -11.69 5.33 7.57
CA VAL A 162 -11.05 6.63 7.42
C VAL A 162 -9.73 6.49 6.69
N ASP A 163 -8.88 5.56 7.12
CA ASP A 163 -7.55 5.33 6.57
C ASP A 163 -7.49 4.07 5.71
N PHE A 164 -8.40 3.13 5.91
CA PHE A 164 -8.59 1.92 5.11
C PHE A 164 -10.01 1.40 5.26
N GLY A 165 -10.41 0.46 4.41
CA GLY A 165 -11.67 -0.25 4.56
C GLY A 165 -12.12 -0.91 3.25
N GLU A 166 -13.42 -1.16 3.20
CA GLU A 166 -14.12 -1.71 2.04
C GLU A 166 -15.09 -0.66 1.46
N THR A 167 -15.44 -0.79 0.18
CA THR A 167 -16.50 -0.01 -0.45
C THR A 167 -17.84 -0.73 -0.44
N GLY A 168 -18.89 -0.03 -0.88
CA GLY A 168 -20.08 -0.73 -1.38
C GLY A 168 -19.80 -1.45 -2.71
N GLN A 169 -20.85 -1.70 -3.47
CA GLN A 169 -20.77 -2.41 -4.75
C GLN A 169 -20.18 -1.49 -5.85
N GLU A 170 -18.92 -1.75 -6.22
CA GLU A 170 -18.18 -1.01 -7.22
C GLU A 170 -17.90 -1.87 -8.45
N ARG A 171 -17.44 -1.23 -9.53
CA ARG A 171 -17.09 -1.92 -10.78
C ARG A 171 -15.89 -1.31 -11.49
N HIS A 172 -15.64 -0.04 -11.25
CA HIS A 172 -14.66 0.74 -11.97
C HIS A 172 -13.56 1.26 -11.04
N LEU A 173 -12.33 1.25 -11.55
CA LEU A 173 -11.23 2.02 -10.99
C LEU A 173 -10.96 3.24 -11.86
N TRP A 174 -10.39 4.27 -11.25
CA TRP A 174 -9.82 5.42 -11.95
C TRP A 174 -8.29 5.34 -11.89
N LEU A 175 -7.65 5.04 -13.03
CA LEU A 175 -6.20 4.96 -13.13
C LEU A 175 -5.61 6.37 -13.15
N VAL A 176 -4.87 6.72 -12.10
CA VAL A 176 -4.24 8.04 -11.91
C VAL A 176 -2.78 8.06 -12.35
N ASN A 177 -2.13 6.90 -12.41
CA ASN A 177 -0.72 6.77 -12.76
C ASN A 177 -0.50 5.65 -13.80
N ALA A 178 -1.09 5.83 -14.98
CA ALA A 178 -0.99 4.90 -16.10
C ALA A 178 0.44 4.57 -16.58
N PRO A 179 1.44 5.48 -16.49
CA PRO A 179 2.82 5.11 -16.82
C PRO A 179 3.46 4.07 -15.88
N HIS A 180 2.90 3.85 -14.69
CA HIS A 180 3.44 2.88 -13.73
C HIS A 180 3.29 1.43 -14.25
N PRO A 181 4.29 0.54 -14.10
CA PRO A 181 4.21 -0.84 -14.63
C PRO A 181 2.97 -1.63 -14.17
N ILE A 182 2.53 -1.43 -12.93
CA ILE A 182 1.31 -2.05 -12.36
C ILE A 182 0.04 -1.66 -13.12
N ALA A 183 0.00 -0.50 -13.80
CA ALA A 183 -1.14 -0.12 -14.64
C ALA A 183 -1.31 -1.01 -15.89
N ALA A 184 -0.40 -1.98 -16.11
CA ALA A 184 -0.49 -2.99 -17.16
C ALA A 184 -0.59 -2.42 -18.59
N GLY A 185 -0.12 -1.18 -18.79
CA GLY A 185 -0.24 -0.47 -20.07
C GLY A 185 -1.65 0.04 -20.38
N LEU A 186 -2.58 -0.05 -19.43
CA LEU A 186 -3.91 0.54 -19.56
C LEU A 186 -3.80 2.07 -19.51
N PRO A 187 -4.64 2.79 -20.29
CA PRO A 187 -4.63 4.25 -20.29
C PRO A 187 -5.13 4.82 -18.97
N ALA A 188 -4.78 6.08 -18.69
CA ALA A 188 -5.32 6.81 -17.55
C ALA A 188 -6.84 7.00 -17.70
N GLY A 189 -7.55 7.06 -16.57
CA GLY A 189 -9.00 7.23 -16.50
C GLY A 189 -9.75 5.97 -16.10
N THR A 190 -11.05 5.91 -16.43
CA THR A 190 -11.95 4.84 -15.99
C THR A 190 -11.60 3.50 -16.64
N THR A 191 -11.46 2.47 -15.81
CA THR A 191 -11.27 1.08 -16.24
C THR A 191 -12.31 0.19 -15.58
N ASP A 192 -12.99 -0.65 -16.38
CA ASP A 192 -13.90 -1.70 -15.88
C ASP A 192 -13.08 -2.90 -15.38
N VAL A 193 -13.05 -3.11 -14.06
CA VAL A 193 -12.20 -4.13 -13.44
C VAL A 193 -12.97 -5.37 -12.99
N TYR A 194 -14.30 -5.29 -12.88
CA TYR A 194 -15.16 -6.40 -12.50
C TYR A 194 -16.25 -6.69 -13.54
N GLY A 195 -16.58 -7.97 -13.74
CA GLY A 195 -17.68 -8.38 -14.62
C GLY A 195 -19.06 -8.00 -14.07
N LYS A 196 -19.23 -8.07 -12.75
CA LYS A 196 -20.41 -7.65 -11.98
C LYS A 196 -19.98 -6.70 -10.86
N GLN A 197 -20.88 -5.82 -10.40
CA GLN A 197 -20.56 -4.98 -9.25
C GLN A 197 -20.23 -5.86 -8.02
N ALA A 198 -19.22 -5.46 -7.28
CA ALA A 198 -18.66 -6.18 -6.13
C ALA A 198 -17.92 -5.19 -5.20
N PRO A 199 -17.72 -5.53 -3.91
CA PRO A 199 -16.93 -4.68 -3.02
C PRO A 199 -15.47 -4.58 -3.44
N MET A 200 -14.80 -3.53 -2.96
CA MET A 200 -13.37 -3.29 -3.17
C MET A 200 -12.70 -2.89 -1.87
N SER A 201 -11.57 -3.53 -1.58
CA SER A 201 -10.66 -3.08 -0.53
C SER A 201 -9.93 -1.80 -0.95
N TRP A 202 -9.68 -0.90 0.00
CA TRP A 202 -8.95 0.34 -0.23
C TRP A 202 -8.12 0.78 0.98
N GLY A 203 -7.17 1.69 0.73
CA GLY A 203 -6.36 2.34 1.76
C GLY A 203 -5.99 3.78 1.41
N LYS A 204 -5.59 4.56 2.40
CA LYS A 204 -4.93 5.86 2.29
C LYS A 204 -3.46 5.69 2.60
N PRO A 205 -2.62 5.51 1.57
CA PRO A 205 -1.22 5.24 1.82
C PRO A 205 -0.48 6.46 2.39
N GLY A 206 0.60 6.18 3.12
CA GLY A 206 1.61 7.17 3.48
C GLY A 206 2.28 7.80 2.26
N LEU A 207 2.97 8.92 2.50
CA LEU A 207 3.44 9.84 1.45
C LEU A 207 4.43 9.25 0.44
N GLY A 208 5.12 8.16 0.77
CA GLY A 208 6.08 7.51 -0.12
C GLY A 208 5.45 6.52 -1.11
N ALA A 209 4.12 6.33 -1.09
CA ALA A 209 3.47 5.44 -2.05
C ALA A 209 3.33 6.07 -3.43
N SER A 210 3.47 5.22 -4.45
CA SER A 210 2.85 5.46 -5.75
C SER A 210 1.40 5.02 -5.68
N ILE A 211 0.46 5.94 -5.94
CA ILE A 211 -0.96 5.59 -6.14
C ILE A 211 -1.14 5.29 -7.63
N ILE A 212 -1.61 4.08 -7.95
CA ILE A 212 -1.81 3.63 -9.33
C ILE A 212 -3.26 3.87 -9.75
N ALA A 213 -4.19 3.48 -8.89
CA ALA A 213 -5.62 3.63 -9.14
C ALA A 213 -6.40 3.91 -7.85
N THR A 214 -7.45 4.70 -7.98
CA THR A 214 -8.45 4.94 -6.92
C THR A 214 -9.76 4.29 -7.29
N VAL A 215 -10.64 4.11 -6.31
CA VAL A 215 -12.03 3.76 -6.58
C VAL A 215 -12.67 4.87 -7.42
N TYR A 216 -13.45 4.52 -8.42
CA TYR A 216 -14.08 5.50 -9.31
C TYR A 216 -14.99 6.46 -8.53
N GLY A 217 -14.81 7.77 -8.74
CA GLY A 217 -15.57 8.81 -8.04
C GLY A 217 -15.19 9.00 -6.56
N GLN A 218 -14.22 8.25 -6.03
CA GLN A 218 -13.77 8.29 -4.63
C GLN A 218 -12.24 8.44 -4.57
N PRO A 219 -11.69 9.61 -4.95
CA PRO A 219 -10.25 9.82 -5.10
C PRO A 219 -9.44 9.66 -3.80
N GLU A 220 -10.09 9.73 -2.65
CA GLU A 220 -9.50 9.50 -1.33
C GLU A 220 -9.32 8.03 -0.98
N LYS A 221 -9.85 7.10 -1.79
CA LYS A 221 -9.77 5.65 -1.60
C LYS A 221 -8.84 5.04 -2.66
N ALA A 222 -7.56 4.90 -2.33
CA ALA A 222 -6.62 4.23 -3.22
C ALA A 222 -6.88 2.72 -3.20
N ALA A 223 -7.23 2.18 -4.36
CA ALA A 223 -7.56 0.76 -4.54
C ALA A 223 -6.33 -0.04 -5.02
N ILE A 224 -5.40 0.63 -5.69
CA ILE A 224 -4.09 0.07 -6.04
C ILE A 224 -3.02 1.10 -5.72
N PHE A 225 -2.13 0.76 -4.80
CA PHE A 225 -0.96 1.56 -4.46
C PHE A 225 0.23 0.67 -4.12
N ALA A 226 1.43 1.21 -4.27
CA ALA A 226 2.65 0.47 -4.07
C ALA A 226 3.76 1.33 -3.46
N TYR A 227 4.63 0.67 -2.70
CA TYR A 227 5.86 1.24 -2.15
C TYR A 227 7.05 0.51 -2.75
N GLU A 228 8.05 1.26 -3.22
CA GLU A 228 9.38 0.71 -3.48
C GLU A 228 10.10 0.40 -2.17
N ARG A 229 11.13 -0.46 -2.22
CA ARG A 229 11.99 -0.71 -1.05
C ARG A 229 12.57 0.61 -0.52
N GLY A 230 12.47 0.84 0.79
CA GLY A 230 12.98 2.03 1.46
C GLY A 230 12.08 3.26 1.34
N ALA A 231 10.95 3.18 0.63
CA ALA A 231 9.98 4.27 0.60
C ALA A 231 9.35 4.48 1.99
N THR A 232 9.08 5.75 2.32
CA THR A 232 8.38 6.12 3.56
C THR A 232 6.95 5.61 3.52
N MET A 233 6.61 4.76 4.48
CA MET A 233 5.24 4.33 4.73
C MET A 233 4.67 5.15 5.90
N ASP A 234 3.55 4.73 6.48
CA ASP A 234 3.01 5.41 7.66
C ASP A 234 3.75 5.00 8.95
N CYS A 235 3.47 5.68 10.07
CA CYS A 235 4.04 5.40 11.39
C CYS A 235 5.59 5.42 11.40
N GLU A 236 6.22 6.34 10.66
CA GLU A 236 7.68 6.49 10.52
C GLU A 236 8.38 5.21 10.00
N ALA A 237 7.64 4.30 9.38
CA ALA A 237 8.18 3.08 8.83
C ALA A 237 8.78 3.30 7.44
N LEU A 238 9.78 2.48 7.11
CA LEU A 238 10.27 2.34 5.74
C LEU A 238 9.87 0.97 5.21
N ALA A 239 9.47 0.90 3.95
CA ALA A 239 9.11 -0.35 3.30
C ALA A 239 10.33 -1.30 3.25
N PRO A 240 10.33 -2.45 3.96
CA PRO A 240 11.51 -3.32 4.01
C PRO A 240 11.84 -3.96 2.65
N ALA A 241 10.83 -4.09 1.80
CA ALA A 241 10.85 -4.53 0.41
C ALA A 241 9.65 -3.89 -0.30
N ARG A 242 9.44 -4.21 -1.59
CA ARG A 242 8.25 -3.76 -2.32
C ARG A 242 6.97 -4.18 -1.59
N ARG A 243 6.03 -3.24 -1.42
CA ARG A 243 4.71 -3.48 -0.81
C ARG A 243 3.62 -3.05 -1.78
N VAL A 244 2.59 -3.84 -1.97
CA VAL A 244 1.47 -3.52 -2.88
C VAL A 244 0.14 -3.83 -2.20
N MET A 245 -0.82 -2.92 -2.35
CA MET A 245 -2.23 -3.15 -2.04
C MET A 245 -3.02 -3.31 -3.34
N LEU A 246 -3.97 -4.25 -3.34
CA LEU A 246 -4.92 -4.52 -4.42
C LEU A 246 -6.36 -4.40 -3.93
N PHE A 247 -7.26 -4.08 -4.86
CA PHE A 247 -8.66 -3.75 -4.61
C PHE A 247 -9.57 -4.96 -4.35
N LEU A 248 -9.03 -6.19 -4.35
CA LEU A 248 -9.83 -7.40 -4.24
C LEU A 248 -10.48 -7.56 -2.86
N ASP A 249 -11.43 -8.48 -2.81
CA ASP A 249 -12.14 -8.94 -1.63
C ASP A 249 -12.17 -10.48 -1.66
N ASN A 250 -12.76 -11.11 -0.65
CA ASN A 250 -12.70 -12.55 -0.36
C ASN A 250 -13.09 -13.41 -1.56
N ASP A 251 -14.10 -12.99 -2.30
CA ASP A 251 -14.71 -13.78 -3.38
C ASP A 251 -14.63 -13.13 -4.77
N THR A 252 -13.89 -12.02 -4.92
CA THR A 252 -13.99 -11.18 -6.12
C THR A 252 -12.99 -11.52 -7.23
N PHE A 253 -11.94 -12.29 -6.95
CA PHE A 253 -10.98 -12.71 -7.97
C PHE A 253 -11.63 -13.40 -9.19
N PRO A 254 -12.58 -14.34 -9.05
CA PRO A 254 -13.27 -14.96 -10.18
C PRO A 254 -14.20 -14.01 -10.95
N ASN A 255 -14.48 -12.82 -10.40
CA ASN A 255 -15.31 -11.78 -11.01
C ASN A 255 -14.46 -10.72 -11.75
N LEU A 256 -13.13 -10.85 -11.79
CA LEU A 256 -12.28 -9.90 -12.51
C LEU A 256 -12.59 -9.87 -14.01
N SER A 257 -12.64 -8.67 -14.57
CA SER A 257 -12.61 -8.46 -16.02
C SER A 257 -11.21 -8.76 -16.58
N THR A 258 -11.05 -8.78 -17.90
CA THR A 258 -9.72 -8.87 -18.53
C THR A 258 -8.76 -7.78 -18.04
N ALA A 259 -9.25 -6.55 -17.83
CA ALA A 259 -8.43 -5.45 -17.31
C ALA A 259 -8.11 -5.64 -15.81
N GLY A 260 -9.07 -6.15 -15.03
CA GLY A 260 -8.85 -6.51 -13.63
C GLY A 260 -7.76 -7.58 -13.45
N VAL A 261 -7.80 -8.65 -14.26
CA VAL A 261 -6.76 -9.68 -14.29
C VAL A 261 -5.41 -9.09 -14.70
N ALA A 262 -5.37 -8.22 -15.71
CA ALA A 262 -4.13 -7.58 -16.15
C ALA A 262 -3.49 -6.70 -15.05
N LEU A 263 -4.30 -5.96 -14.28
CA LEU A 263 -3.83 -5.16 -13.14
C LEU A 263 -3.31 -6.06 -12.00
N PHE A 264 -4.04 -7.12 -11.65
CA PHE A 264 -3.59 -8.11 -10.68
C PHE A 264 -2.24 -8.72 -11.09
N ASP A 265 -2.14 -9.12 -12.36
CA ASP A 265 -0.96 -9.78 -12.88
C ASP A 265 0.27 -8.88 -12.90
N ALA A 266 0.09 -7.61 -13.30
CA ALA A 266 1.14 -6.62 -13.32
C ALA A 266 1.60 -6.22 -11.91
N ALA A 267 0.66 -6.16 -10.94
CA ALA A 267 0.99 -5.93 -9.53
C ALA A 267 1.89 -7.03 -8.96
N VAL A 268 1.53 -8.31 -9.20
CA VAL A 268 2.31 -9.47 -8.77
C VAL A 268 3.69 -9.48 -9.42
N ASP A 269 3.77 -9.27 -10.74
CA ASP A 269 5.05 -9.26 -11.47
C ASP A 269 5.97 -8.13 -11.02
N TRP A 270 5.42 -6.94 -10.79
CA TRP A 270 6.18 -5.81 -10.31
C TRP A 270 6.70 -6.06 -8.89
N ALA A 271 5.87 -6.60 -7.99
CA ALA A 271 6.30 -6.95 -6.64
C ALA A 271 7.41 -8.02 -6.65
N ALA A 272 7.28 -9.04 -7.49
CA ALA A 272 8.28 -10.09 -7.68
C ALA A 272 9.56 -9.63 -8.42
N GLY A 273 9.58 -8.40 -8.97
CA GLY A 273 10.71 -7.88 -9.72
C GLY A 273 10.93 -8.58 -11.07
N ARG A 274 9.84 -9.03 -11.72
CA ARG A 274 9.82 -9.60 -13.08
C ARG A 274 9.50 -8.56 -14.16
N ARG A 275 9.25 -7.30 -13.77
CA ARG A 275 9.02 -6.13 -14.64
C ARG A 275 9.54 -4.85 -13.97
#